data_AF-A0A8C5UMF9-F1
#
_entry.id   AF-A0A8C5UMF9-F1
#
_cell.length_a   1.000
_cell.length_b   1.000
_cell.length_c   1.000
_cell.angle_alpha   90.00
_cell.angle_beta   90.00
_cell.angle_gamma   90.00
#
_symmetry.space_group_name_H-M   'P 1'
#
loop_
_entity.id
_entity.type
_entity.pdbx_description
1 polymer ?
#
loop_
_entity_poly.entity_id
_entity_poly.type
_entity_poly.pdbx_seq_one_letter_code
_entity_poly.pdbx_strand_id
1 'polypeptide(L)'
;MAAEEEDDVEWVVDTIAGFLRGPAWSIPILEFMEHNCEVFDDEEESKLSYTEIYQEYQALVERLLEDYLKEVGINEEKFQEAFSSPLAKTHTSQAILQTVLAAEDFRLFKKMMVQKNIEMQLQAIRIIKERNGVLPECLTEGSDVFSEIEEEEMKILREVLRKSKEEYEIEQERKKTEEVSILSLRVSYGEN
;
A
#
# COMPACT_ATOMS: atom_id res chain seq x y z
N MET A 1 -24.71 -37.93 -25.04
CA MET A 1 -24.81 -36.51 -25.43
C MET A 1 -24.77 -35.63 -24.19
N ALA A 2 -25.87 -35.28 -23.51
CA ALA A 2 -25.77 -34.38 -22.33
C ALA A 2 -24.84 -34.88 -21.20
N ALA A 3 -24.89 -36.18 -20.85
CA ALA A 3 -24.01 -36.76 -19.83
C ALA A 3 -22.53 -36.89 -20.29
N GLU A 4 -22.28 -37.03 -21.59
CA GLU A 4 -20.91 -37.11 -22.12
C GLU A 4 -20.27 -35.71 -22.22
N GLU A 5 -21.07 -34.67 -22.40
CA GLU A 5 -20.63 -33.26 -22.36
C GLU A 5 -20.33 -32.81 -20.92
N GLU A 6 -21.14 -33.23 -19.93
CA GLU A 6 -20.84 -33.00 -18.50
C GLU A 6 -19.53 -33.68 -18.06
N ASP A 7 -19.29 -34.93 -18.46
CA ASP A 7 -18.05 -35.65 -18.15
C ASP A 7 -16.81 -34.97 -18.75
N ASP A 8 -16.92 -34.36 -19.94
CA ASP A 8 -15.83 -33.63 -20.59
C ASP A 8 -15.53 -32.30 -19.86
N VAL A 9 -16.56 -31.59 -19.41
CA VAL A 9 -16.41 -30.36 -18.60
C VAL A 9 -15.80 -30.67 -17.23
N GLU A 10 -16.23 -31.74 -16.56
CA GLU A 10 -15.67 -32.17 -15.28
C GLU A 10 -14.17 -32.49 -15.40
N TRP A 11 -13.78 -33.23 -16.44
CA TRP A 11 -12.38 -33.53 -16.69
C TRP A 11 -11.52 -32.27 -16.92
N VAL A 12 -12.03 -31.30 -17.69
CA VAL A 12 -11.34 -30.01 -17.90
C VAL A 12 -11.19 -29.25 -16.58
N VAL A 13 -12.25 -29.18 -15.77
CA VAL A 13 -12.21 -28.52 -14.45
C VAL A 13 -11.18 -29.17 -13.54
N ASP A 14 -11.15 -30.50 -13.46
CA ASP A 14 -10.18 -31.24 -12.64
C ASP A 14 -8.74 -30.98 -13.08
N THR A 15 -8.53 -30.97 -14.39
CA THR A 15 -7.21 -30.78 -14.99
C THR A 15 -6.69 -29.36 -14.74
N ILE A 16 -7.54 -28.34 -14.86
CA ILE A 16 -7.19 -26.95 -14.52
C ILE A 16 -6.97 -26.80 -13.01
N ALA A 17 -7.86 -27.33 -12.19
CA ALA A 17 -7.75 -27.26 -10.73
C ALA A 17 -6.45 -27.92 -10.24
N GLY A 18 -6.04 -29.04 -10.86
CA GLY A 18 -4.77 -29.70 -10.60
C GLY A 18 -3.57 -28.80 -10.93
N PHE A 19 -3.58 -28.13 -12.08
CA PHE A 19 -2.52 -27.20 -12.47
C PHE A 19 -2.41 -26.00 -11.54
N LEU A 20 -3.52 -25.35 -11.21
CA LEU A 20 -3.52 -24.18 -10.34
C LEU A 20 -3.07 -24.50 -8.89
N ARG A 21 -3.16 -25.76 -8.46
CA ARG A 21 -2.59 -26.25 -7.20
C ARG A 21 -1.12 -26.64 -7.32
N GLY A 22 -0.64 -26.87 -8.55
CA GLY A 22 0.70 -27.35 -8.82
C GLY A 22 1.78 -26.28 -8.67
N PRO A 23 3.06 -26.70 -8.55
CA PRO A 23 4.18 -25.77 -8.44
C PRO A 23 4.41 -24.94 -9.71
N ALA A 24 4.04 -25.47 -10.88
CA ALA A 24 4.17 -24.77 -12.15
C ALA A 24 3.33 -23.47 -12.21
N TRP A 25 2.21 -23.42 -11.49
CA TRP A 25 1.41 -22.21 -11.30
C TRP A 25 1.83 -21.47 -10.03
N SER A 26 1.81 -22.17 -8.89
CA SER A 26 1.90 -21.51 -7.59
C SER A 26 3.25 -20.85 -7.32
N ILE A 27 4.37 -21.44 -7.78
CA ILE A 27 5.71 -20.87 -7.54
C ILE A 27 5.90 -19.55 -8.29
N PRO A 28 5.71 -19.46 -9.62
CA PRO A 28 5.89 -18.20 -10.33
C PRO A 28 4.96 -17.08 -9.82
N ILE A 29 3.71 -17.42 -9.47
CA ILE A 29 2.77 -16.43 -8.92
C ILE A 29 3.23 -15.94 -7.55
N LEU A 30 3.62 -16.84 -6.65
CA LEU A 30 4.11 -16.47 -5.33
C LEU A 30 5.37 -15.63 -5.42
N GLU A 31 6.35 -16.07 -6.22
CA GLU A 31 7.59 -15.33 -6.45
C GLU A 31 7.30 -13.93 -7.00
N PHE A 32 6.43 -13.81 -8.00
CA PHE A 32 6.06 -12.50 -8.54
C PHE A 32 5.50 -11.57 -7.45
N MET A 33 4.58 -12.08 -6.62
CA MET A 33 3.98 -11.29 -5.56
C MET A 33 5.02 -10.88 -4.50
N GLU A 34 5.88 -11.80 -4.06
CA GLU A 34 6.92 -11.53 -3.07
C GLU A 34 7.91 -10.46 -3.53
N HIS A 35 8.33 -10.48 -4.80
CA HIS A 35 9.27 -9.51 -5.35
C HIS A 35 8.67 -8.11 -5.54
N ASN A 36 7.36 -8.01 -5.75
CA ASN A 36 6.72 -6.76 -6.16
C ASN A 36 5.80 -6.14 -5.10
N CYS A 37 5.46 -6.85 -4.01
CA CYS A 37 4.48 -6.40 -3.03
C CYS A 37 4.92 -5.20 -2.19
N GLU A 38 6.23 -4.95 -2.03
CA GLU A 38 6.77 -3.93 -1.12
C GLU A 38 6.17 -2.53 -1.35
N VAL A 39 5.92 -2.16 -2.61
CA VAL A 39 5.42 -0.82 -2.97
C VAL A 39 3.93 -0.63 -2.69
N PHE A 40 3.18 -1.71 -2.43
CA PHE A 40 1.73 -1.70 -2.26
C PHE A 40 1.32 -1.39 -0.82
N ASP A 41 0.53 -0.34 -0.66
CA ASP A 41 -0.08 0.08 0.59
C ASP A 41 -1.62 -0.01 0.56
N ASP A 42 -2.22 0.07 1.74
CA ASP A 42 -3.67 0.04 1.95
C ASP A 42 -4.32 1.42 1.75
N GLU A 43 -3.64 2.35 1.07
CA GLU A 43 -4.20 3.67 0.76
C GLU A 43 -5.29 3.56 -0.33
N GLU A 44 -6.26 4.48 -0.33
CA GLU A 44 -7.33 4.49 -1.33
C GLU A 44 -6.78 4.89 -2.72
N GLU A 45 -5.85 5.84 -2.76
CA GLU A 45 -5.19 6.28 -3.98
C GLU A 45 -4.24 5.20 -4.53
N SER A 46 -4.16 5.07 -5.86
CA SER A 46 -3.28 4.10 -6.51
C SER A 46 -2.08 4.81 -7.13
N LYS A 47 -0.88 4.30 -6.87
CA LYS A 47 0.36 4.83 -7.45
C LYS A 47 0.49 4.41 -8.91
N LEU A 48 1.16 5.23 -9.73
CA LEU A 48 1.46 4.92 -11.13
C LEU A 48 2.20 3.58 -11.29
N SER A 49 3.09 3.24 -10.36
CA SER A 49 3.83 1.97 -10.35
C SER A 49 2.93 0.74 -10.25
N TYR A 50 1.72 0.85 -9.69
CA TYR A 50 0.81 -0.30 -9.58
C TYR A 50 0.34 -0.77 -10.95
N THR A 51 0.20 0.14 -11.91
CA THR A 51 -0.24 -0.19 -13.26
C THR A 51 0.80 -1.01 -14.01
N GLU A 52 2.08 -0.63 -13.90
CA GLU A 52 3.19 -1.34 -14.56
C GLU A 52 3.30 -2.77 -14.02
N ILE A 53 3.32 -2.93 -12.69
CA ILE A 53 3.35 -4.24 -12.04
C ILE A 53 2.11 -5.07 -12.39
N TYR A 54 0.93 -4.44 -12.48
CA TYR A 54 -0.28 -5.15 -12.86
C TYR A 54 -0.22 -5.71 -14.28
N GLN A 55 0.33 -4.96 -15.24
CA GLN A 55 0.50 -5.45 -16.62
C GLN A 55 1.47 -6.64 -16.68
N GLU A 56 2.54 -6.61 -15.89
CA GLU A 56 3.46 -7.76 -15.78
C GLU A 56 2.77 -8.99 -15.17
N TYR A 57 1.91 -8.78 -14.18
CA TYR A 57 1.10 -9.85 -13.60
C TYR A 57 0.13 -10.46 -14.61
N GLN A 58 -0.56 -9.63 -15.39
CA GLN A 58 -1.46 -10.09 -16.45
C GLN A 58 -0.72 -10.93 -17.48
N ALA A 59 0.44 -10.44 -17.96
CA ALA A 59 1.27 -11.18 -18.90
C ALA A 59 1.81 -12.50 -18.33
N LEU A 60 2.14 -12.53 -17.03
CA LEU A 60 2.56 -13.76 -16.34
C LEU A 60 1.43 -14.80 -16.32
N VAL A 61 0.22 -14.39 -15.90
CA VAL A 61 -0.95 -15.26 -15.82
C VAL A 61 -1.33 -15.79 -17.21
N GLU A 62 -1.42 -14.91 -18.21
CA GLU A 62 -1.71 -15.27 -19.60
C GLU A 62 -0.73 -16.30 -20.13
N ARG A 63 0.57 -16.05 -19.98
CA ARG A 63 1.61 -16.99 -20.42
C ARG A 63 1.50 -18.36 -19.74
N LEU A 64 1.32 -18.40 -18.41
CA LEU A 64 1.22 -19.67 -17.67
C LEU A 64 -0.01 -20.49 -18.08
N LEU A 65 -1.15 -19.82 -18.28
CA LEU A 65 -2.37 -20.49 -18.73
C LEU A 65 -2.24 -20.94 -20.18
N GLU A 66 -1.74 -20.09 -21.08
CA GLU A 66 -1.54 -20.45 -22.48
C GLU A 66 -0.61 -21.65 -22.65
N ASP A 67 0.53 -21.65 -21.97
CA ASP A 67 1.51 -22.74 -22.03
C ASP A 67 0.87 -24.07 -21.60
N TYR A 68 0.12 -24.05 -20.50
CA TYR A 68 -0.56 -25.24 -19.97
C TYR A 68 -1.70 -25.72 -20.88
N LEU A 69 -2.58 -24.81 -21.32
CA LEU A 69 -3.72 -25.17 -22.16
C LEU A 69 -3.26 -25.75 -23.51
N LYS A 70 -2.18 -25.21 -24.09
CA LYS A 70 -1.54 -25.76 -25.30
C LYS A 70 -0.97 -27.16 -25.06
N GLU A 71 -0.34 -27.40 -23.91
CA GLU A 71 0.24 -28.71 -23.57
C GLU A 71 -0.85 -29.79 -23.41
N VAL A 72 -1.96 -29.46 -22.75
CA VAL A 72 -3.07 -30.40 -22.50
C VAL A 72 -4.01 -30.53 -23.70
N GLY A 73 -3.96 -29.59 -24.65
CA GLY A 73 -4.84 -29.59 -25.82
C GLY A 73 -6.25 -29.08 -25.52
N ILE A 74 -6.41 -28.23 -24.51
CA ILE A 74 -7.67 -27.56 -24.16
C ILE A 74 -7.72 -26.24 -24.93
N ASN A 75 -8.80 -26.01 -25.67
CA ASN A 75 -9.00 -24.72 -26.35
C ASN A 75 -9.62 -23.68 -25.39
N GLU A 76 -9.58 -22.42 -25.79
CA GLU A 76 -10.08 -21.30 -24.98
C GLU A 76 -11.57 -21.43 -24.66
N GLU A 77 -12.39 -21.91 -25.61
CA GLU A 77 -13.83 -22.11 -25.41
C GLU A 77 -14.12 -23.09 -24.27
N LYS A 78 -13.45 -24.26 -24.26
CA LYS A 78 -13.60 -25.25 -23.18
C LYS A 78 -13.08 -24.74 -21.85
N PHE A 79 -12.01 -23.94 -21.86
CA PHE A 79 -11.51 -23.30 -20.65
C PHE A 79 -12.56 -22.34 -20.06
N GLN A 80 -13.15 -21.47 -20.88
CA GLN A 80 -14.18 -20.52 -20.46
C GLN A 80 -15.44 -21.22 -19.92
N GLU A 81 -15.86 -22.31 -20.57
CA GLU A 81 -16.99 -23.14 -20.11
C GLU A 81 -16.71 -23.78 -18.75
N ALA A 82 -15.53 -24.41 -18.60
CA ALA A 82 -15.10 -25.03 -17.36
C ALA A 82 -14.98 -23.99 -16.23
N PHE A 83 -14.43 -22.81 -16.50
CA PHE A 83 -14.25 -21.75 -15.50
C PHE A 83 -15.57 -21.10 -15.07
N SER A 84 -16.57 -21.07 -15.96
CA SER A 84 -17.91 -20.57 -15.67
C SER A 84 -18.79 -21.61 -14.96
N SER A 85 -18.40 -22.88 -14.98
CA SER A 85 -19.13 -23.97 -14.34
C SER A 85 -19.14 -23.83 -12.81
N PRO A 86 -20.24 -24.19 -12.13
CA PRO A 86 -20.27 -24.33 -10.67
C PRO A 86 -19.17 -25.26 -10.13
N LEU A 87 -18.73 -26.24 -10.93
CA LEU A 87 -17.69 -27.20 -10.57
C LEU A 87 -16.33 -26.54 -10.33
N ALA A 88 -15.99 -25.46 -11.04
CA ALA A 88 -14.73 -24.75 -10.82
C ALA A 88 -14.60 -24.22 -9.38
N LYS A 89 -15.72 -23.75 -8.80
CA LYS A 89 -15.78 -23.21 -7.43
C LYS A 89 -15.67 -24.30 -6.36
N THR A 90 -16.07 -25.53 -6.66
CA THR A 90 -16.01 -26.65 -5.71
C THR A 90 -14.66 -27.38 -5.80
N HIS A 91 -14.12 -27.53 -7.01
CA HIS A 91 -12.84 -28.22 -7.24
C HIS A 91 -11.62 -27.33 -7.02
N THR A 92 -11.75 -26.01 -6.99
CA THR A 92 -10.60 -25.12 -6.75
C THR A 92 -10.84 -24.29 -5.50
N SER A 93 -9.82 -24.17 -4.64
CA SER A 93 -9.95 -23.31 -3.46
C SER A 93 -10.15 -21.87 -3.90
N GLN A 94 -10.98 -21.13 -3.16
CA GLN A 94 -11.27 -19.72 -3.46
C GLN A 94 -9.98 -18.88 -3.57
N ALA A 95 -8.99 -19.15 -2.74
CA ALA A 95 -7.71 -18.45 -2.76
C ALA A 95 -6.91 -18.68 -4.06
N ILE A 96 -6.94 -19.91 -4.59
CA ILE A 96 -6.26 -20.23 -5.85
C ILE A 96 -7.00 -19.58 -7.02
N LEU A 97 -8.34 -19.67 -7.06
CA LEU A 97 -9.14 -19.00 -8.10
C LEU A 97 -8.94 -17.48 -8.11
N GLN A 98 -8.76 -16.86 -6.93
CA GLN A 98 -8.47 -15.44 -6.84
C GLN A 98 -7.21 -15.04 -7.61
N THR A 99 -6.19 -15.91 -7.67
CA THR A 99 -4.96 -15.61 -8.43
C THR A 99 -5.24 -15.51 -9.93
N VAL A 100 -6.13 -16.33 -10.48
CA VAL A 100 -6.54 -16.20 -11.89
C VAL A 100 -7.43 -14.97 -12.09
N LEU A 101 -8.46 -14.81 -11.25
CA LEU A 101 -9.41 -13.70 -11.35
C LEU A 101 -8.76 -12.32 -11.18
N ALA A 102 -7.67 -12.24 -10.43
CA ALA A 102 -6.91 -11.01 -10.24
C ALA A 102 -6.32 -10.47 -11.55
N ALA A 103 -6.15 -11.27 -12.61
CA ALA A 103 -5.68 -10.77 -13.90
C ALA A 103 -6.71 -9.89 -14.63
N GLU A 104 -7.99 -9.99 -14.28
CA GLU A 104 -9.09 -9.20 -14.85
C GLU A 104 -9.66 -8.15 -13.87
N ASP A 105 -9.26 -8.22 -12.59
CA ASP A 105 -9.71 -7.32 -11.54
C ASP A 105 -8.53 -6.72 -10.78
N PHE A 106 -8.16 -5.49 -11.17
CA PHE A 106 -7.10 -4.73 -10.52
C PHE A 106 -7.33 -4.54 -9.01
N ARG A 107 -8.59 -4.41 -8.56
CA ARG A 107 -8.88 -4.22 -7.12
C ARG A 107 -8.58 -5.48 -6.34
N LEU A 108 -8.91 -6.64 -6.91
CA LEU A 108 -8.55 -7.93 -6.34
C LEU A 108 -7.03 -8.13 -6.31
N PHE A 109 -6.34 -7.80 -7.41
CA PHE A 109 -4.89 -7.82 -7.49
C PHE A 109 -4.23 -6.92 -6.43
N LYS A 110 -4.62 -5.64 -6.34
CA LYS A 110 -4.10 -4.70 -5.33
C LYS A 110 -4.28 -5.27 -3.93
N LYS A 111 -5.48 -5.81 -3.61
CA LYS A 111 -5.75 -6.43 -2.31
C LYS A 111 -4.81 -7.61 -2.03
N MET A 112 -4.54 -8.46 -3.02
CA MET A 112 -3.60 -9.57 -2.88
C MET A 112 -2.16 -9.09 -2.64
N MET A 113 -1.71 -8.05 -3.35
CA MET A 113 -0.38 -7.48 -3.20
C MET A 113 -0.20 -6.81 -1.83
N VAL A 114 -1.17 -6.01 -1.37
CA VAL A 114 -1.18 -5.41 -0.03
C VAL A 114 -1.12 -6.50 1.05
N GLN A 115 -1.93 -7.55 0.91
CA GLN A 115 -1.95 -8.66 1.86
C GLN A 115 -0.59 -9.37 1.92
N LYS A 116 0.07 -9.57 0.77
CA LYS A 116 1.41 -10.16 0.70
C LYS A 116 2.47 -9.24 1.32
N ASN A 117 2.39 -7.93 1.10
CA ASN A 117 3.29 -6.97 1.73
C ASN A 117 3.20 -7.03 3.26
N ILE A 118 1.97 -7.01 3.80
CA ILE A 118 1.72 -7.15 5.24
C ILE A 118 2.32 -8.45 5.77
N GLU A 119 2.12 -9.56 5.06
CA GLU A 119 2.69 -10.86 5.45
C GLU A 119 4.22 -10.81 5.49
N MET A 120 4.86 -10.28 4.45
CA MET A 120 6.32 -10.13 4.35
C MET A 120 6.89 -9.25 5.47
N GLN A 121 6.23 -8.12 5.76
CA GLN A 121 6.61 -7.23 6.86
C GLN A 121 6.51 -7.92 8.22
N LEU A 122 5.42 -8.65 8.48
CA LEU A 122 5.24 -9.41 9.72
C LEU A 122 6.29 -10.51 9.88
N GLN A 123 6.66 -11.20 8.79
CA GLN A 123 7.74 -12.18 8.79
C GLN A 123 9.09 -11.52 9.13
N ALA A 124 9.41 -10.37 8.52
CA ALA A 124 10.63 -9.63 8.81
C ALA A 124 10.70 -9.18 10.28
N ILE A 125 9.61 -8.62 10.82
CA ILE A 125 9.49 -8.23 12.22
C ILE A 125 9.74 -9.42 13.15
N ARG A 126 9.15 -10.58 12.83
CA ARG A 126 9.35 -11.81 13.60
C ARG A 126 10.81 -12.25 13.62
N ILE A 127 11.47 -12.27 12.46
CA ILE A 127 12.89 -12.65 12.34
C ILE A 127 13.77 -11.70 13.17
N ILE A 128 13.51 -10.39 13.11
CA ILE A 128 14.24 -9.39 13.90
C ILE A 128 14.08 -9.66 15.40
N LYS A 129 12.86 -9.92 15.87
CA LYS A 129 12.55 -10.22 17.27
C LYS A 129 13.26 -11.49 17.75
N GLU A 130 13.19 -12.56 16.96
CA GLU A 130 13.81 -13.85 17.30
C GLU A 130 15.34 -13.73 17.38
N ARG A 131 15.96 -12.92 16.51
CA ARG A 131 17.40 -12.71 16.51
C ARG A 131 17.90 -11.82 17.65
N ASN A 132 17.17 -10.74 17.93
CA ASN A 132 17.63 -9.69 18.85
C ASN A 132 17.08 -9.87 20.28
N GLY A 133 16.14 -10.78 20.51
CA GLY A 133 15.48 -11.02 21.79
C GLY A 133 14.41 -9.98 22.17
N VAL A 134 14.52 -8.78 21.61
CA VAL A 134 13.55 -7.67 21.72
C VAL A 134 13.32 -7.07 20.33
N LEU A 135 12.14 -6.48 20.13
CA LEU A 135 11.88 -5.69 18.92
C LEU A 135 12.61 -4.33 19.05
N PRO A 136 13.08 -3.75 17.93
CA PRO A 136 13.63 -2.40 17.92
C PRO A 136 12.64 -1.39 18.48
N GLU A 137 13.14 -0.33 19.13
CA GLU A 137 12.30 0.74 19.71
C GLU A 137 11.35 1.37 18.68
N CYS A 138 11.78 1.52 17.42
CA CYS A 138 10.91 2.02 16.34
C CYS A 138 9.72 1.10 15.98
N LEU A 139 9.69 -0.14 16.50
CA LEU A 139 8.64 -1.14 16.29
C LEU A 139 7.96 -1.56 17.62
N THR A 140 8.35 -0.97 18.74
CA THR A 140 7.74 -1.18 20.05
C THR A 140 7.25 0.15 20.61
N GLU A 141 5.94 0.21 20.84
CA GLU A 141 5.18 1.39 21.29
C GLU A 141 4.96 2.42 20.18
N GLY A 142 3.69 2.61 19.82
CA GLY A 142 3.22 3.73 19.00
C GLY A 142 3.31 5.06 19.75
N SER A 143 4.47 5.36 20.35
CA SER A 143 4.89 6.75 20.51
C SER A 143 5.05 7.23 19.08
N ASP A 144 4.06 7.98 18.62
CA ASP A 144 4.13 8.70 17.37
C ASP A 144 5.24 9.74 17.54
N VAL A 145 6.48 9.32 17.30
CA VAL A 145 7.69 10.14 17.38
C VAL A 145 7.51 11.39 16.53
N PHE A 146 6.72 11.32 15.46
CA PHE A 146 6.31 12.47 14.68
C PHE A 146 5.42 13.42 15.48
N SER A 147 4.36 12.94 16.14
CA SER A 147 3.53 13.78 17.01
C SER A 147 4.31 14.43 18.16
N GLU A 148 5.26 13.72 18.77
CA GLU A 148 6.09 14.28 19.85
C GLU A 148 7.00 15.38 19.33
N ILE A 149 7.59 15.20 18.14
CA ILE A 149 8.39 16.23 17.46
C ILE A 149 7.50 17.43 17.07
N GLU A 150 6.33 17.21 16.47
CA GLU A 150 5.40 18.28 16.08
C GLU A 150 4.92 19.09 17.29
N GLU A 151 4.66 18.43 18.42
CA GLU A 151 4.24 19.12 19.65
C GLU A 151 5.37 20.00 20.20
N GLU A 152 6.61 19.51 20.14
CA GLU A 152 7.78 20.27 20.58
C GLU A 152 8.07 21.46 19.64
N GLU A 153 7.97 21.28 18.32
CA GLU A 153 8.09 22.35 17.34
C GLU A 153 7.00 23.43 17.54
N MET A 154 5.77 23.02 17.84
CA MET A 154 4.67 23.95 18.11
C MET A 154 4.86 24.74 19.42
N LYS A 155 5.54 24.16 20.42
CA LYS A 155 5.94 24.91 21.63
C LYS A 155 6.97 25.97 21.30
N ILE A 156 7.99 25.62 20.51
CA ILE A 156 9.03 26.57 20.08
C ILE A 156 8.40 27.70 19.26
N LEU A 157 7.54 27.39 18.30
CA LEU A 157 6.89 28.39 17.46
C LEU A 157 6.02 29.36 18.29
N ARG A 158 5.24 28.85 19.25
CA ARG A 158 4.43 29.69 20.16
C ARG A 158 5.31 30.63 20.98
N GLU A 159 6.43 30.13 21.50
CA GLU A 159 7.33 30.93 22.31
C GLU A 159 8.03 32.03 21.50
N VAL A 160 8.44 31.73 20.26
CA VAL A 160 9.01 32.72 19.34
C VAL A 160 7.99 33.81 19.00
N LEU A 161 6.75 33.43 18.68
CA LEU A 161 5.68 34.39 18.40
C LEU A 161 5.36 35.27 19.61
N ARG A 162 5.35 34.70 20.82
CA ARG A 162 5.17 35.44 22.08
C ARG A 162 6.26 36.48 22.28
N LYS A 163 7.53 36.07 22.19
CA LYS A 163 8.68 36.97 22.34
C LYS A 163 8.68 38.08 21.29
N SER A 164 8.44 37.74 20.02
CA SER A 164 8.40 38.72 18.94
C SER A 164 7.28 39.75 19.16
N LYS A 165 6.12 39.33 19.67
CA LYS A 165 5.03 40.24 20.05
C LYS A 165 5.43 41.18 21.19
N GLU A 166 6.03 40.65 22.26
CA GLU A 166 6.48 41.44 23.41
C GLU A 166 7.55 42.46 23.02
N GLU A 167 8.54 42.03 22.23
CA GLU A 167 9.59 42.91 21.70
C GLU A 167 9.00 44.03 20.82
N TYR A 168 8.02 43.71 19.98
CA TYR A 168 7.34 44.70 19.15
C TYR A 168 6.58 45.73 20.01
N GLU A 169 5.85 45.28 21.03
CA GLU A 169 5.11 46.18 21.94
C GLU A 169 6.05 47.10 22.73
N ILE A 170 7.15 46.57 23.26
CA ILE A 170 8.18 47.36 23.94
C ILE A 170 8.79 48.40 23.00
N GLU A 171 9.11 48.03 21.76
CA GLU A 171 9.67 48.95 20.78
C GLU A 171 8.68 50.06 20.40
N GLN A 172 7.38 49.74 20.29
CA GLN A 172 6.33 50.73 20.05
C GLN A 172 6.18 51.70 21.21
N GLU A 173 6.21 51.22 22.46
CA GLU A 173 6.17 52.08 23.64
C GLU A 173 7.42 52.97 23.75
N ARG A 174 8.61 52.44 23.40
CA ARG A 174 9.85 53.23 23.35
C ARG A 174 9.75 54.37 22.34
N LYS A 175 9.27 54.09 21.13
CA LYS A 175 9.06 55.10 20.09
C LYS A 175 8.07 56.18 20.51
N LYS A 176 6.93 55.81 21.10
CA LYS A 176 5.96 56.78 21.64
C LYS A 176 6.58 57.66 22.74
N THR A 177 7.37 57.06 23.63
CA THR A 177 8.03 57.79 24.74
C THR A 177 9.10 58.75 24.22
N GLU A 178 9.87 58.34 23.21
CA GLU A 178 10.85 59.20 22.52
C GLU A 178 10.14 60.34 21.79
N GLU A 179 9.05 60.08 21.07
CA GLU A 179 8.26 61.12 20.38
C GLU A 179 7.68 62.14 21.38
N VAL A 180 7.12 61.69 22.50
CA VAL A 180 6.60 62.58 23.56
C VAL A 180 7.73 63.39 24.20
N SER A 181 8.89 62.78 24.44
CA SER A 181 10.07 63.48 24.97
C SER A 181 10.58 64.54 23.99
N ILE A 182 10.65 64.24 22.69
CA ILE A 182 11.04 65.19 21.65
C ILE A 182 10.03 66.35 21.56
N LEU A 183 8.73 66.06 21.62
CA LEU A 183 7.68 67.08 21.60
C LEU A 183 7.74 68.00 22.82
N SER A 184 7.94 67.45 24.03
CA SER A 184 8.10 68.25 25.26
C SER A 184 9.38 69.10 25.27
N LEU A 185 10.47 68.61 24.68
CA LEU A 185 11.69 69.39 24.46
C LEU A 185 11.43 70.54 23.48
N ARG A 186 10.73 70.32 22.36
CA ARG A 186 10.35 71.41 21.44
C ARG A 186 9.49 72.49 22.11
N VAL A 187 8.52 72.10 22.93
CA VAL A 187 7.65 73.03 23.66
C VAL A 187 8.42 73.83 24.71
N SER A 188 9.43 73.23 25.37
CA SER A 188 10.23 73.90 26.41
C SER A 188 11.34 74.80 25.87
N TYR A 189 11.87 74.52 24.66
CA TYR A 189 12.89 75.35 24.01
C TYR A 189 12.34 76.40 23.03
N GLY A 190 11.02 76.50 22.86
CA GLY A 190 10.37 77.65 22.23
C GLY A 190 10.72 77.85 20.76
N GLU A 191 10.42 76.88 19.91
CA GLU A 191 10.26 77.10 18.46
C GLU A 191 8.77 77.01 18.11
N ASN A 192 8.19 78.15 17.70
CA ASN A 192 6.88 78.27 17.08
C ASN A 192 6.90 77.72 15.64
#